data_AF-A0A3Q0KKB5-F1
#
_entry.id   AF-A0A3Q0KKB5-F1
#
_cell.length_a   1.000
_cell.length_b   1.000
_cell.length_c   1.000
_cell.angle_alpha   90.00
_cell.angle_beta   90.00
_cell.angle_gamma   90.00
#
_symmetry.space_group_name_H-M   'P 1'
#
loop_
_entity.id
_entity.type
_entity.pdbx_description
1 polymer ?
#
loop_
_entity_poly.entity_id
_entity_poly.type
_entity_poly.pdbx_seq_one_letter_code
_entity_poly.pdbx_strand_id
1 'polypeptide(L)'
;MSFSTIKKHIARCNQFLSEKLGATKGMDKGPDYKQLTQLMDSYKAFYEDIQKRVIDCLEPNPNARKRAWANAAVNKIQGTTSNDSYPHAEKILSDCFLEYGRQLSQQSDLSLALTQCGEAYNKIVESKNQSVDETKSGYLKLISEKLHRDIRKISALRKKVENKRLTLAHRKNVLERTKAQPDQAFEESRIQYEDALAASTTAMSNFLDTEVEQIKTLSNFVNAQLSFYQDAARILSDLHGGLEMRLLDARDHARRQTPYPISSNNALPDIPSLYHDSANFQMKPKYDDHSNRTPQCVALYDFNAESPFELSFCKGDSINLIEQIDDNWYLGELNGQEGHFPTNFVHVTCPLP
;
A
#
# COMPACT_ATOMS: atom_id res chain seq x y z
N MET A 1 41.37 27.91 -4.63
CA MET A 1 40.48 28.77 -5.46
C MET A 1 41.14 30.13 -5.61
N SER A 2 41.26 30.68 -6.83
CA SER A 2 41.86 32.01 -7.06
C SER A 2 40.98 33.14 -6.49
N PHE A 3 41.60 34.19 -5.95
CA PHE A 3 40.92 35.43 -5.50
C PHE A 3 39.98 36.00 -6.57
N SER A 4 40.34 35.87 -7.85
CA SER A 4 39.53 36.33 -8.99
C SER A 4 38.19 35.59 -9.06
N THR A 5 38.17 34.29 -8.78
CA THR A 5 36.95 33.47 -8.76
C THR A 5 36.03 33.86 -7.61
N ILE A 6 36.61 34.15 -6.43
CA ILE A 6 35.86 34.59 -5.25
C ILE A 6 35.18 35.94 -5.52
N LYS A 7 35.91 36.91 -6.09
CA LYS A 7 35.35 38.23 -6.44
C LYS A 7 34.18 38.12 -7.42
N LYS A 8 34.30 37.28 -8.46
CA LYS A 8 33.21 37.01 -9.41
C LYS A 8 32.00 36.34 -8.76
N HIS A 9 32.19 35.55 -7.71
CA HIS A 9 31.08 34.92 -6.99
C HIS A 9 30.32 35.96 -6.13
N ILE A 10 31.04 36.78 -5.36
CA ILE A 10 30.46 37.85 -4.54
C ILE A 10 29.64 38.82 -5.39
N ALA A 11 30.16 39.22 -6.56
CA ALA A 11 29.44 40.12 -7.47
C ALA A 11 28.10 39.54 -7.94
N ARG A 12 28.04 38.23 -8.25
CA ARG A 12 26.80 37.55 -8.64
C ARG A 12 25.80 37.49 -7.47
N CYS A 13 26.27 37.21 -6.26
CA CYS A 13 25.41 37.20 -5.07
C CYS A 13 24.83 38.58 -4.77
N ASN A 14 25.65 39.63 -4.87
CA ASN A 14 25.18 41.01 -4.67
C ASN A 14 24.14 41.42 -5.71
N GLN A 15 24.33 41.05 -6.98
CA GLN A 15 23.36 41.32 -8.03
C GLN A 15 22.04 40.57 -7.78
N PHE A 16 22.11 39.30 -7.36
CA PHE A 16 20.93 38.52 -7.00
C PHE A 16 20.15 39.13 -5.83
N LEU A 17 20.84 39.55 -4.76
CA LEU A 17 20.22 40.21 -3.60
C LEU A 17 19.59 41.54 -4.00
N SER A 18 20.26 42.33 -4.84
CA SER A 18 19.73 43.61 -5.33
C SER A 18 18.44 43.44 -6.14
N GLU A 19 18.35 42.40 -6.98
CA GLU A 19 17.13 42.10 -7.74
C GLU A 19 15.99 41.61 -6.81
N LYS A 20 16.31 40.76 -5.81
CA LYS A 20 15.32 40.27 -4.84
C LYS A 20 14.77 41.34 -3.91
N LEU A 21 15.58 42.35 -3.58
CA LEU A 21 15.17 43.51 -2.78
C LEU A 21 14.42 44.57 -3.61
N GLY A 22 14.19 44.33 -4.90
CA GLY A 22 13.48 45.26 -5.79
C GLY A 22 14.31 46.46 -6.24
N ALA A 23 15.61 46.51 -5.91
CA ALA A 23 16.48 47.64 -6.24
C ALA A 23 16.91 47.65 -7.72
N THR A 24 16.85 46.51 -8.42
CA THR A 24 17.12 46.40 -9.87
C THR A 24 16.14 45.45 -10.56
N LYS A 25 15.67 45.79 -11.77
CA LYS A 25 14.83 44.89 -12.59
C LYS A 25 15.72 43.83 -13.25
N GLY A 26 15.43 42.55 -13.00
CA GLY A 26 16.16 41.44 -13.60
C GLY A 26 15.97 41.35 -15.11
N MET A 27 17.02 40.91 -15.83
CA MET A 27 16.96 40.64 -17.27
C MET A 27 16.01 39.47 -17.56
N ASP A 28 14.99 39.68 -18.40
CA ASP A 28 13.99 38.66 -18.73
C ASP A 28 14.61 37.56 -19.61
N LYS A 29 14.30 36.30 -19.29
CA LYS A 29 14.70 35.11 -20.08
C LYS A 29 13.73 34.80 -21.22
N GLY A 30 12.63 35.56 -21.32
CA GLY A 30 11.54 35.31 -22.25
C GLY A 30 10.46 34.41 -21.66
N PRO A 31 9.21 34.53 -22.15
CA PRO A 31 8.08 33.75 -21.65
C PRO A 31 8.26 32.24 -21.86
N ASP A 32 8.74 31.83 -23.05
CA ASP A 32 8.89 30.42 -23.42
C ASP A 32 9.87 29.68 -22.49
N TYR A 33 11.00 30.33 -22.17
CA TYR A 33 11.98 29.75 -21.25
C TYR A 33 11.42 29.60 -19.83
N LYS A 34 10.59 30.56 -19.38
CA LYS A 34 9.91 30.47 -18.07
C LYS A 34 8.92 29.31 -18.04
N GLN A 35 8.15 29.11 -19.11
CA GLN A 35 7.21 27.98 -19.23
C GLN A 35 7.96 26.64 -19.22
N LEU A 36 9.02 26.50 -20.03
CA LEU A 36 9.87 25.29 -20.01
C LEU A 36 10.47 25.03 -18.63
N THR A 37 10.92 26.09 -17.94
CA THR A 37 11.46 26.00 -16.58
C THR A 37 10.42 25.44 -15.60
N GLN A 38 9.18 25.96 -15.63
CA GLN A 38 8.08 25.49 -14.78
C GLN A 38 7.71 24.03 -15.10
N LEU A 39 7.60 23.70 -16.39
CA LEU A 39 7.30 22.35 -16.84
C LEU A 39 8.37 21.35 -16.35
N MET A 40 9.64 21.70 -16.44
CA MET A 40 10.73 20.85 -15.94
C MET A 40 10.73 20.70 -14.41
N ASP A 41 10.26 21.71 -13.67
CA ASP A 41 10.07 21.61 -12.22
C ASP A 41 8.92 20.63 -11.89
N SER A 42 7.83 20.67 -12.66
CA SER A 42 6.73 19.68 -12.56
C SER A 42 7.22 18.26 -12.87
N TYR A 43 7.99 18.06 -13.95
CA TYR A 43 8.57 16.76 -14.26
C TYR A 43 9.46 16.25 -13.13
N LYS A 44 10.34 17.10 -12.60
CA LYS A 44 11.20 16.72 -11.47
C LYS A 44 10.37 16.25 -10.27
N ALA A 45 9.38 17.04 -9.86
CA ALA A 45 8.51 16.69 -8.73
C ALA A 45 7.74 15.39 -8.99
N PHE A 46 7.21 15.21 -10.20
CA PHE A 46 6.55 13.98 -10.62
C PHE A 46 7.46 12.75 -10.47
N TYR A 47 8.66 12.78 -11.04
CA TYR A 47 9.59 11.64 -10.98
C TYR A 47 10.05 11.33 -9.55
N GLU A 48 10.21 12.34 -8.70
CA GLU A 48 10.55 12.17 -7.27
C GLU A 48 9.40 11.52 -6.49
N ASP A 49 8.16 11.99 -6.66
CA ASP A 49 7.01 11.47 -5.92
C ASP A 49 6.59 10.09 -6.45
N ILE A 50 6.46 9.91 -7.77
CA ILE A 50 5.99 8.63 -8.34
C ILE A 50 6.92 7.47 -7.99
N GLN A 51 8.24 7.71 -7.96
CA GLN A 51 9.20 6.69 -7.54
C GLN A 51 8.90 6.22 -6.11
N LYS A 52 8.67 7.16 -5.19
CA LYS A 52 8.33 6.85 -3.80
C LYS A 52 6.99 6.10 -3.71
N ARG A 53 5.95 6.61 -4.37
CA ARG A 53 4.60 6.03 -4.31
C ARG A 53 4.52 4.63 -4.89
N VAL A 54 5.21 4.35 -5.99
CA VAL A 54 5.25 2.99 -6.56
C VAL A 54 5.95 2.03 -5.61
N ILE A 55 7.06 2.43 -5.00
CA ILE A 55 7.75 1.57 -4.02
C ILE A 55 6.85 1.32 -2.80
N ASP A 56 6.14 2.33 -2.30
CA ASP A 56 5.19 2.20 -1.18
C ASP A 56 3.97 1.34 -1.56
N CYS A 57 3.52 1.37 -2.81
CA CYS A 57 2.44 0.52 -3.31
C CYS A 57 2.84 -0.96 -3.35
N LEU A 58 4.06 -1.27 -3.77
CA LEU A 58 4.57 -2.64 -3.90
C LEU A 58 4.95 -3.27 -2.55
N GLU A 59 5.65 -2.51 -1.70
CA GLU A 59 6.25 -3.01 -0.45
C GLU A 59 6.01 -1.97 0.68
N PRO A 60 4.78 -1.85 1.23
CA PRO A 60 4.36 -0.71 2.07
C PRO A 60 5.20 -0.44 3.31
N ASN A 61 5.70 -1.47 3.99
CA ASN A 61 6.48 -1.34 5.21
C ASN A 61 7.96 -1.02 4.88
N PRO A 62 8.45 0.20 5.14
CA PRO A 62 9.82 0.58 4.75
C PRO A 62 10.90 -0.19 5.53
N ASN A 63 10.62 -0.60 6.76
CA ASN A 63 11.56 -1.35 7.59
C ASN A 63 11.70 -2.79 7.10
N ALA A 64 10.59 -3.42 6.72
CA ALA A 64 10.60 -4.73 6.09
C ALA A 64 11.30 -4.69 4.73
N ARG A 65 11.00 -3.66 3.92
CA ARG A 65 11.64 -3.40 2.62
C ARG A 65 13.16 -3.30 2.72
N LYS A 66 13.67 -2.48 3.64
CA LYS A 66 15.11 -2.32 3.87
C LYS A 66 15.80 -3.63 4.21
N ARG A 67 15.18 -4.46 5.07
CA ARG A 67 15.72 -5.78 5.43
C ARG A 67 15.75 -6.72 4.23
N ALA A 68 14.65 -6.82 3.49
CA ALA A 68 14.57 -7.66 2.30
C ALA A 68 15.63 -7.26 1.25
N TRP A 69 15.81 -5.96 0.99
CA TRP A 69 16.80 -5.48 0.03
C TRP A 69 18.24 -5.69 0.50
N ALA A 70 18.51 -5.51 1.80
CA ALA A 70 19.82 -5.80 2.37
C ALA A 70 20.17 -7.29 2.24
N ASN A 71 19.23 -8.17 2.55
CA ASN A 71 19.41 -9.62 2.42
C ASN A 71 19.62 -10.03 0.97
N ALA A 72 18.84 -9.49 0.03
CA ALA A 72 19.03 -9.73 -1.40
C ALA A 72 20.44 -9.31 -1.89
N ALA A 73 20.99 -8.22 -1.37
CA ALA A 73 22.35 -7.79 -1.68
C ALA A 73 23.41 -8.76 -1.12
N VAL A 74 23.23 -9.24 0.12
CA VAL A 74 24.12 -10.23 0.76
C VAL A 74 24.08 -11.56 0.01
N ASN A 75 22.89 -12.04 -0.34
CA ASN A 75 22.65 -13.26 -1.10
C ASN A 75 23.39 -13.26 -2.45
N LYS A 76 23.35 -12.12 -3.16
CA LYS A 76 24.06 -11.95 -4.42
C LYS A 76 25.59 -12.04 -4.28
N ILE A 77 26.14 -11.64 -3.13
CA ILE A 77 27.58 -11.71 -2.84
C ILE A 77 27.98 -13.12 -2.42
N GLN A 78 27.17 -13.78 -1.59
CA GLN A 78 27.47 -15.11 -1.06
C GLN A 78 27.12 -16.24 -2.04
N GLY A 79 26.38 -15.94 -3.12
CA GLY A 79 25.85 -16.96 -4.02
C GLY A 79 24.79 -17.84 -3.36
N THR A 80 24.23 -17.40 -2.25
CA THR A 80 23.19 -18.09 -1.50
C THR A 80 21.82 -17.53 -1.89
N THR A 81 20.83 -18.39 -2.02
CA THR A 81 19.43 -18.00 -2.20
C THR A 81 18.75 -18.06 -0.84
N SER A 82 18.99 -17.10 0.06
CA SER A 82 18.12 -16.97 1.24
C SER A 82 16.74 -16.51 0.78
N ASN A 83 15.70 -17.12 1.34
CA ASN A 83 14.31 -16.89 0.97
C ASN A 83 13.70 -15.65 1.66
N ASP A 84 14.54 -14.75 2.17
CA ASP A 84 14.12 -13.57 2.94
C ASP A 84 13.61 -12.46 2.00
N SER A 85 12.59 -12.79 1.22
CA SER A 85 11.81 -11.82 0.47
C SER A 85 11.05 -10.89 1.41
N TYR A 86 10.43 -9.85 0.86
CA TYR A 86 9.52 -9.02 1.63
C TYR A 86 8.42 -9.88 2.28
N PRO A 87 8.12 -9.69 3.59
CA PRO A 87 7.13 -10.49 4.30
C PRO A 87 5.71 -10.04 3.95
N HIS A 88 5.23 -10.52 2.80
CA HIS A 88 3.85 -10.27 2.35
C HIS A 88 2.83 -10.86 3.33
N ALA A 89 1.68 -10.21 3.50
CA ALA A 89 0.63 -10.70 4.38
C ALA A 89 0.10 -12.08 3.94
N GLU A 90 0.04 -12.28 2.62
CA GLU A 90 -0.31 -13.54 1.98
C GLU A 90 0.65 -14.68 2.38
N LYS A 91 1.92 -14.36 2.66
CA LYS A 91 2.91 -15.34 3.14
C LYS A 91 2.59 -15.79 4.55
N ILE A 92 2.25 -14.86 5.44
CA ILE A 92 1.87 -15.15 6.82
C ILE A 92 0.62 -16.06 6.84
N LEU A 93 -0.37 -15.75 6.01
CA LEU A 93 -1.58 -16.56 5.91
C LEU A 93 -1.30 -17.95 5.32
N SER A 94 -0.46 -18.02 4.28
CA SER A 94 0.01 -19.29 3.73
C SER A 94 0.67 -20.17 4.79
N ASP A 95 1.59 -19.61 5.57
CA ASP A 95 2.33 -20.36 6.59
C ASP A 95 1.38 -20.86 7.69
N CYS A 96 0.39 -20.06 8.08
CA CYS A 96 -0.68 -20.47 8.99
C CYS A 96 -1.48 -21.67 8.45
N PHE A 97 -1.95 -21.59 7.20
CA PHE A 97 -2.67 -22.68 6.55
C PHE A 97 -1.85 -23.97 6.47
N LEU A 98 -0.57 -23.88 6.09
CA LEU A 98 0.30 -25.04 6.01
C LEU A 98 0.59 -25.65 7.39
N GLU A 99 0.78 -24.81 8.41
CA GLU A 99 1.06 -25.27 9.76
C GLU A 99 -0.12 -26.04 10.34
N TYR A 100 -1.31 -25.46 10.33
CA TYR A 100 -2.51 -26.14 10.84
C TYR A 100 -2.98 -27.27 9.94
N GLY A 101 -2.78 -27.18 8.62
CA GLY A 101 -2.99 -28.31 7.72
C GLY A 101 -2.14 -29.52 8.11
N ARG A 102 -0.87 -29.30 8.50
CA ARG A 102 0.04 -30.37 8.98
C ARG A 102 -0.31 -30.89 10.37
N GLN A 103 -0.75 -30.02 11.28
CA GLN A 103 -1.07 -30.38 12.67
C GLN A 103 -2.41 -31.12 12.81
N LEU A 104 -3.41 -30.75 12.01
CA LEU A 104 -4.66 -31.50 11.92
C LEU A 104 -4.37 -32.89 11.38
N SER A 105 -5.13 -33.90 11.84
CA SER A 105 -4.91 -35.30 11.47
C SER A 105 -4.68 -35.44 9.97
N GLN A 106 -3.56 -36.08 9.58
CA GLN A 106 -3.11 -36.19 8.18
C GLN A 106 -4.15 -36.77 7.19
N GLN A 107 -5.27 -37.29 7.70
CA GLN A 107 -6.35 -37.89 6.91
C GLN A 107 -7.69 -37.14 7.00
N SER A 108 -7.71 -35.91 7.51
CA SER A 108 -8.91 -35.07 7.52
C SER A 108 -9.02 -34.31 6.19
N ASP A 109 -10.20 -34.28 5.56
CA ASP A 109 -10.45 -33.47 4.36
C ASP A 109 -10.14 -31.99 4.59
N LEU A 110 -10.36 -31.49 5.83
CA LEU A 110 -10.00 -30.13 6.23
C LEU A 110 -8.48 -29.93 6.27
N SER A 111 -7.71 -30.90 6.77
CA SER A 111 -6.24 -30.84 6.76
C SER A 111 -5.73 -30.63 5.32
N LEU A 112 -6.23 -31.41 4.37
CA LEU A 112 -5.85 -31.31 2.96
C LEU A 112 -6.33 -30.00 2.31
N ALA A 113 -7.51 -29.50 2.66
CA ALA A 113 -8.03 -28.22 2.20
C ALA A 113 -7.16 -27.06 2.68
N LEU A 114 -6.77 -27.05 3.96
CA LEU A 114 -5.84 -26.05 4.50
C LEU A 114 -4.48 -26.13 3.81
N THR A 115 -3.94 -27.34 3.59
CA THR A 115 -2.69 -27.49 2.83
C THR A 115 -2.80 -26.89 1.44
N GLN A 116 -3.90 -27.13 0.71
CA GLN A 116 -4.13 -26.51 -0.61
C GLN A 116 -4.21 -24.99 -0.55
N CYS A 117 -4.92 -24.43 0.44
CA CYS A 117 -4.97 -22.99 0.64
C CYS A 117 -3.57 -22.41 0.85
N GLY A 118 -2.77 -23.05 1.72
CA GLY A 118 -1.39 -22.64 1.97
C GLY A 118 -0.52 -22.67 0.71
N GLU A 119 -0.55 -23.76 -0.05
CA GLU A 119 0.19 -23.89 -1.31
C GLU A 119 -0.25 -22.84 -2.36
N ALA A 120 -1.54 -22.58 -2.48
CA ALA A 120 -2.06 -21.56 -3.38
C ALA A 120 -1.60 -20.14 -2.99
N TYR A 121 -1.68 -19.79 -1.71
CA TYR A 121 -1.22 -18.48 -1.23
C TYR A 121 0.30 -18.30 -1.35
N ASN A 122 1.10 -19.36 -1.20
CA ASN A 122 2.53 -19.32 -1.55
C ASN A 122 2.75 -18.96 -3.03
N LYS A 123 2.00 -19.56 -3.96
CA LYS A 123 2.09 -19.21 -5.40
C LYS A 123 1.72 -17.75 -5.66
N ILE A 124 0.74 -17.20 -4.93
CA ILE A 124 0.40 -15.76 -5.01
C ILE A 124 1.58 -14.90 -4.54
N VAL A 125 2.25 -15.28 -3.45
CA VAL A 125 3.45 -14.57 -2.95
C VAL A 125 4.57 -14.61 -3.97
N GLU A 126 4.82 -15.76 -4.61
CA GLU A 126 5.81 -15.90 -5.69
C GLU A 126 5.49 -14.98 -6.87
N SER A 127 4.25 -14.98 -7.35
CA SER A 127 3.80 -14.10 -8.44
C SER A 127 3.92 -12.61 -8.06
N LYS A 128 3.59 -12.25 -6.81
CA LYS A 128 3.74 -10.88 -6.30
C LYS A 128 5.20 -10.44 -6.28
N ASN A 129 6.11 -11.30 -5.79
CA ASN A 129 7.55 -11.03 -5.80
C ASN A 129 8.07 -10.84 -7.23
N GLN A 130 7.63 -11.69 -8.18
CA GLN A 130 7.98 -11.55 -9.59
C GLN A 130 7.55 -10.18 -10.16
N SER A 131 6.31 -9.76 -9.89
CA SER A 131 5.80 -8.45 -10.32
C SER A 131 6.56 -7.27 -9.72
N VAL A 132 7.01 -7.40 -8.46
CA VAL A 132 7.88 -6.42 -7.82
C VAL A 132 9.21 -6.31 -8.55
N ASP A 133 9.82 -7.44 -8.92
CA ASP A 133 11.10 -7.46 -9.64
C ASP A 133 10.99 -6.93 -11.08
N GLU A 134 9.91 -7.25 -11.77
CA GLU A 134 9.56 -6.68 -13.07
C GLU A 134 9.36 -5.17 -12.98
N THR A 135 8.67 -4.69 -11.93
CA THR A 135 8.49 -3.26 -11.71
C THR A 135 9.82 -2.56 -11.37
N LYS A 136 10.66 -3.20 -10.54
CA LYS A 136 11.99 -2.66 -10.19
C LYS A 136 12.86 -2.50 -11.43
N SER A 137 12.90 -3.52 -12.28
CA SER A 137 13.76 -3.55 -13.47
C SER A 137 13.20 -2.75 -14.66
N GLY A 138 11.91 -2.87 -14.95
CA GLY A 138 11.24 -2.30 -16.11
C GLY A 138 10.66 -0.89 -15.91
N TYR A 139 10.52 -0.42 -14.66
CA TYR A 139 9.98 0.89 -14.34
C TYR A 139 10.90 1.71 -13.42
N LEU A 140 11.11 1.27 -12.17
CA LEU A 140 11.79 2.08 -11.15
C LEU A 140 13.23 2.44 -11.53
N LYS A 141 13.94 1.52 -12.19
CA LYS A 141 15.27 1.79 -12.75
C LYS A 141 15.24 2.92 -13.78
N LEU A 142 14.30 2.88 -14.72
CA LEU A 142 14.16 3.90 -15.78
C LEU A 142 13.76 5.26 -15.22
N ILE A 143 12.87 5.29 -14.22
CA ILE A 143 12.52 6.50 -13.45
C ILE A 143 13.76 7.09 -12.77
N SER A 144 14.56 6.25 -12.09
CA SER A 144 15.79 6.69 -11.42
C SER A 144 16.81 7.26 -12.40
N GLU A 145 16.96 6.64 -13.59
CA GLU A 145 17.82 7.16 -14.65
C GLU A 145 17.34 8.52 -15.17
N LYS A 146 16.03 8.69 -15.42
CA LYS A 146 15.45 9.99 -15.82
C LYS A 146 15.73 11.08 -14.79
N LEU A 147 15.54 10.78 -13.51
CA LEU A 147 15.76 11.74 -12.42
C LEU A 147 17.25 12.10 -12.24
N HIS A 148 18.12 11.11 -12.17
CA HIS A 148 19.52 11.31 -11.78
C HIS A 148 20.46 11.64 -12.95
N ARG A 149 20.05 11.36 -14.19
CA ARG A 149 20.81 11.70 -15.40
C ARG A 149 20.21 12.93 -16.09
N ASP A 150 19.00 12.79 -16.61
CA ASP A 150 18.42 13.76 -17.54
C ASP A 150 18.00 15.03 -16.80
N ILE A 151 17.17 14.91 -15.76
CA ILE A 151 16.69 16.03 -14.95
C ILE A 151 17.84 16.71 -14.19
N ARG A 152 18.81 15.95 -13.68
CA ARG A 152 20.01 16.50 -13.04
C ARG A 152 20.84 17.33 -14.03
N LYS A 153 21.04 16.86 -15.27
CA LYS A 153 21.74 17.60 -16.33
C LYS A 153 21.02 18.90 -16.67
N ILE A 154 19.69 18.86 -16.85
CA ILE A 154 18.88 20.06 -17.12
C ILE A 154 18.96 21.05 -15.96
N SER A 155 18.89 20.58 -14.72
CA SER A 155 19.02 21.41 -13.51
C SER A 155 20.37 22.14 -13.46
N ALA A 156 21.47 21.45 -13.83
CA ALA A 156 22.79 22.04 -13.90
C ALA A 156 22.91 23.10 -15.01
N LEU A 157 22.31 22.86 -16.19
CA LEU A 157 22.26 23.84 -17.28
C LEU A 157 21.43 25.08 -16.89
N ARG A 158 20.28 24.90 -16.26
CA ARG A 158 19.46 26.02 -15.73
C ARG A 158 20.22 26.85 -14.70
N LYS A 159 20.98 26.22 -13.80
CA LYS A 159 21.88 26.91 -12.87
C LYS A 159 23.00 27.66 -13.60
N LYS A 160 23.54 27.12 -14.69
CA LYS A 160 24.54 27.79 -15.53
C LYS A 160 23.95 29.04 -16.19
N VAL A 161 22.74 28.95 -16.76
CA VAL A 161 22.00 30.10 -17.33
C VAL A 161 21.85 31.21 -16.29
N GLU A 162 21.39 30.88 -15.08
CA GLU A 162 21.21 31.89 -14.03
C GLU A 162 22.51 32.58 -13.63
N ASN A 163 23.60 31.81 -13.49
CA ASN A 163 24.91 32.37 -13.19
C ASN A 163 25.43 33.32 -14.28
N LYS A 164 25.20 32.98 -15.56
CA LYS A 164 25.60 33.81 -16.70
C LYS A 164 24.73 35.05 -16.80
N ARG A 165 23.42 34.93 -16.56
CA ARG A 165 22.48 36.07 -16.47
C ARG A 165 22.91 37.08 -15.42
N LEU A 166 23.22 36.62 -14.20
CA LEU A 166 23.68 37.50 -13.12
C LEU A 166 24.99 38.22 -13.46
N THR A 167 25.89 37.54 -14.18
CA THR A 167 27.16 38.13 -14.64
C THR A 167 26.91 39.22 -15.68
N LEU A 168 26.05 38.93 -16.67
CA LEU A 168 25.65 39.88 -17.70
C LEU A 168 24.91 41.09 -17.11
N ALA A 169 23.94 40.86 -16.23
CA ALA A 169 23.18 41.90 -15.54
C ALA A 169 24.09 42.81 -14.70
N HIS A 170 25.05 42.23 -13.97
CA HIS A 170 26.04 43.01 -13.23
C HIS A 170 26.88 43.89 -14.16
N ARG A 171 27.38 43.35 -15.27
CA ARG A 171 28.14 44.12 -16.27
C ARG A 171 27.30 45.23 -16.89
N LYS A 172 26.05 44.94 -17.23
CA LYS A 172 25.08 45.92 -17.75
C LYS A 172 24.89 47.09 -16.78
N ASN A 173 24.64 46.79 -15.51
CA ASN A 173 24.46 47.81 -14.46
C ASN A 173 25.71 48.68 -14.27
N VAL A 174 26.92 48.10 -14.39
CA VAL A 174 28.17 48.87 -14.33
C VAL A 174 28.29 49.82 -15.51
N LEU A 175 27.99 49.37 -16.73
CA LEU A 175 28.01 50.23 -17.93
C LEU A 175 26.99 51.37 -17.82
N GLU A 176 25.77 51.08 -17.39
CA GLU A 176 24.72 52.10 -17.19
C GLU A 176 25.12 53.15 -16.15
N ARG A 177 25.70 52.73 -15.01
CA ARG A 177 26.16 53.64 -13.96
C ARG A 177 27.34 54.50 -14.39
N THR A 178 28.27 53.93 -15.14
CA THR A 178 29.47 54.63 -15.61
C THR A 178 29.24 55.41 -16.91
N LYS A 179 28.07 55.24 -17.55
CA LYS A 179 27.76 55.74 -18.90
C LYS A 179 28.81 55.32 -19.94
N ALA A 180 29.46 54.19 -19.71
CA ALA A 180 30.45 53.62 -20.63
C ALA A 180 29.76 52.87 -21.77
N GLN A 181 30.43 52.79 -22.92
CA GLN A 181 29.96 51.96 -24.03
C GLN A 181 30.24 50.48 -23.76
N PRO A 182 29.46 49.55 -24.33
CA PRO A 182 29.72 48.12 -24.24
C PRO A 182 31.13 47.76 -24.70
N ASP A 183 31.90 47.14 -23.80
CA ASP A 183 33.26 46.67 -24.08
C ASP A 183 33.24 45.20 -24.54
N GLN A 184 34.41 44.71 -24.98
CA GLN A 184 34.58 43.30 -25.37
C GLN A 184 34.15 42.34 -24.25
N ALA A 185 34.43 42.68 -22.99
CA ALA A 185 34.03 41.86 -21.87
C ALA A 185 32.50 41.77 -21.74
N PHE A 186 31.77 42.88 -21.87
CA PHE A 186 30.30 42.85 -21.89
C PHE A 186 29.79 41.90 -22.99
N GLU A 187 30.34 42.04 -24.19
CA GLU A 187 29.96 41.23 -25.34
C GLU A 187 30.24 39.74 -25.13
N GLU A 188 31.40 39.38 -24.57
CA GLU A 188 31.71 38.00 -24.18
C GLU A 188 30.73 37.44 -23.14
N SER A 189 30.25 38.26 -22.20
CA SER A 189 29.23 37.82 -21.24
C SER A 189 27.86 37.64 -21.87
N ARG A 190 27.54 38.45 -22.88
CA ARG A 190 26.30 38.33 -23.65
C ARG A 190 26.27 37.01 -24.40
N ILE A 191 27.32 36.72 -25.19
CA ILE A 191 27.47 35.46 -25.92
C ILE A 191 27.42 34.26 -24.97
N GLN A 192 28.16 34.29 -23.86
CA GLN A 192 28.15 33.18 -22.90
C GLN A 192 26.79 32.95 -22.21
N TYR A 193 25.97 33.99 -22.09
CA TYR A 193 24.61 33.86 -21.58
C TYR A 193 23.68 33.26 -22.66
N GLU A 194 23.76 33.74 -23.88
CA GLU A 194 23.00 33.23 -25.03
C GLU A 194 23.32 31.74 -25.29
N ASP A 195 24.59 31.35 -25.30
CA ASP A 195 25.04 29.95 -25.43
C ASP A 195 24.50 29.07 -24.30
N ALA A 196 24.51 29.57 -23.07
CA ALA A 196 23.97 28.84 -21.93
C ALA A 196 22.45 28.67 -22.05
N LEU A 197 21.75 29.71 -22.51
CA LEU A 197 20.31 29.70 -22.73
C LEU A 197 19.95 28.68 -23.80
N ALA A 198 20.60 28.73 -24.97
CA ALA A 198 20.42 27.78 -26.06
C ALA A 198 20.65 26.34 -25.61
N ALA A 199 21.78 26.06 -24.95
CA ALA A 199 22.08 24.71 -24.46
C ALA A 199 21.04 24.18 -23.46
N SER A 200 20.54 25.04 -22.57
CA SER A 200 19.49 24.67 -21.61
C SER A 200 18.16 24.41 -22.31
N THR A 201 17.74 25.29 -23.23
CA THR A 201 16.52 25.15 -24.02
C THR A 201 16.53 23.87 -24.86
N THR A 202 17.62 23.61 -25.59
CA THR A 202 17.77 22.37 -26.36
C THR A 202 17.70 21.13 -25.47
N ALA A 203 18.36 21.14 -24.31
CA ALA A 203 18.29 20.00 -23.39
C ALA A 203 16.88 19.75 -22.83
N MET A 204 16.11 20.82 -22.57
CA MET A 204 14.72 20.71 -22.15
C MET A 204 13.82 20.20 -23.29
N SER A 205 13.96 20.72 -24.50
CA SER A 205 13.23 20.25 -25.69
C SER A 205 13.49 18.77 -25.94
N ASN A 206 14.75 18.36 -26.02
CA ASN A 206 15.12 16.97 -26.27
C ASN A 206 14.60 16.02 -25.19
N PHE A 207 14.39 16.49 -23.96
CA PHE A 207 13.77 15.69 -22.91
C PHE A 207 12.27 15.51 -23.15
N LEU A 208 11.57 16.57 -23.56
CA LEU A 208 10.15 16.53 -23.89
C LEU A 208 9.88 15.63 -25.11
N ASP A 209 10.82 15.58 -26.05
CA ASP A 209 10.74 14.68 -27.22
C ASP A 209 10.82 13.18 -26.84
N THR A 210 11.07 12.83 -25.56
CA THR A 210 11.12 11.44 -25.08
C THR A 210 9.79 10.93 -24.50
N GLU A 211 8.66 11.57 -24.79
CA GLU A 211 7.35 11.22 -24.23
C GLU A 211 6.95 9.78 -24.57
N VAL A 212 7.26 9.29 -25.77
CA VAL A 212 6.95 7.91 -26.20
C VAL A 212 7.64 6.89 -25.29
N GLU A 213 8.92 7.10 -24.96
CA GLU A 213 9.66 6.24 -24.03
C GLU A 213 9.11 6.32 -22.61
N GLN A 214 8.61 7.49 -22.20
CA GLN A 214 7.99 7.69 -20.87
C GLN A 214 6.67 6.93 -20.76
N ILE A 215 5.82 7.00 -21.78
CA ILE A 215 4.57 6.22 -21.87
C ILE A 215 4.87 4.73 -21.89
N LYS A 216 5.88 4.29 -22.66
CA LYS A 216 6.32 2.90 -22.66
C LYS A 216 6.77 2.44 -21.27
N THR A 217 7.52 3.29 -20.57
CA THR A 217 7.96 3.01 -19.19
C THR A 217 6.75 2.83 -18.27
N LEU A 218 5.76 3.73 -18.32
CA LEU A 218 4.50 3.59 -17.58
C LEU A 218 3.75 2.29 -17.93
N SER A 219 3.70 1.94 -19.21
CA SER A 219 3.08 0.69 -19.67
C SER A 219 3.77 -0.54 -19.07
N ASN A 220 5.10 -0.55 -18.92
CA ASN A 220 5.81 -1.66 -18.28
C ASN A 220 5.34 -1.88 -16.84
N PHE A 221 5.13 -0.80 -16.07
CA PHE A 221 4.62 -0.91 -14.70
C PHE A 221 3.21 -1.52 -14.68
N VAL A 222 2.31 -0.98 -15.51
CA VAL A 222 0.93 -1.48 -15.59
C VAL A 222 0.89 -2.95 -16.02
N ASN A 223 1.73 -3.36 -16.96
CA ASN A 223 1.81 -4.74 -17.41
C ASN A 223 2.31 -5.69 -16.30
N ALA A 224 3.31 -5.29 -15.51
CA ALA A 224 3.76 -6.08 -14.36
C ALA A 224 2.64 -6.27 -13.31
N GLN A 225 1.83 -5.22 -13.08
CA GLN A 225 0.67 -5.33 -12.19
C GLN A 225 -0.42 -6.22 -12.78
N LEU A 226 -0.75 -6.03 -14.06
CA LEU A 226 -1.75 -6.84 -14.78
C LEU A 226 -1.40 -8.33 -14.72
N SER A 227 -0.14 -8.68 -15.00
CA SER A 227 0.33 -10.06 -14.96
C SER A 227 0.11 -10.68 -13.58
N PHE A 228 0.47 -9.96 -12.51
CA PHE A 228 0.25 -10.43 -11.13
C PHE A 228 -1.23 -10.67 -10.83
N TYR A 229 -2.11 -9.72 -11.13
CA TYR A 229 -3.53 -9.87 -10.83
C TYR A 229 -4.19 -10.99 -11.65
N GLN A 230 -3.75 -11.20 -12.89
CA GLN A 230 -4.20 -12.33 -13.72
C GLN A 230 -3.75 -13.67 -13.14
N ASP A 231 -2.49 -13.78 -12.71
CA ASP A 231 -1.98 -14.97 -12.05
C ASP A 231 -2.68 -15.26 -10.73
N ALA A 232 -2.86 -14.24 -9.88
CA ALA A 232 -3.56 -14.37 -8.61
C ALA A 232 -5.01 -14.83 -8.81
N ALA A 233 -5.72 -14.24 -9.78
CA ALA A 233 -7.09 -14.64 -10.12
C ALA A 233 -7.16 -16.10 -10.59
N ARG A 234 -6.21 -16.53 -11.43
CA ARG A 234 -6.11 -17.92 -11.89
C ARG A 234 -5.86 -18.88 -10.72
N ILE A 235 -4.89 -18.56 -9.86
CA ILE A 235 -4.55 -19.37 -8.68
C ILE A 235 -5.76 -19.53 -7.75
N LEU A 236 -6.48 -18.44 -7.49
CA LEU A 236 -7.66 -18.48 -6.63
C LEU A 236 -8.83 -19.24 -7.27
N SER A 237 -9.01 -19.13 -8.59
CA SER A 237 -10.01 -19.91 -9.33
C SER A 237 -9.71 -21.42 -9.24
N ASP A 238 -8.45 -21.82 -9.44
CA ASP A 238 -8.03 -23.22 -9.34
C ASP A 238 -8.19 -23.74 -7.91
N LEU A 239 -7.84 -22.93 -6.90
CA LEU A 239 -8.05 -23.26 -5.49
C LEU A 239 -9.53 -23.46 -5.18
N HIS A 240 -10.38 -22.55 -5.63
CA HIS A 240 -11.82 -22.62 -5.38
C HIS A 240 -12.42 -23.91 -5.93
N GLY A 241 -12.15 -24.25 -7.19
CA GLY A 241 -12.60 -25.52 -7.78
C GLY A 241 -12.05 -26.75 -7.05
N GLY A 242 -10.79 -26.69 -6.59
CA GLY A 242 -10.20 -27.75 -5.75
C GLY A 242 -10.92 -27.95 -4.41
N LEU A 243 -11.31 -26.86 -3.76
CA LEU A 243 -12.07 -26.90 -2.50
C LEU A 243 -13.51 -27.40 -2.70
N GLU A 244 -14.17 -27.04 -3.80
CA GLU A 244 -15.49 -27.57 -4.13
C GLU A 244 -15.47 -29.10 -4.30
N MET A 245 -14.45 -29.63 -4.98
CA MET A 245 -14.27 -31.07 -5.12
C MET A 245 -14.05 -31.73 -3.75
N ARG A 246 -13.21 -31.16 -2.88
CA ARG A 246 -13.01 -31.67 -1.52
C ARG A 246 -14.26 -31.61 -0.66
N LEU A 247 -15.09 -30.58 -0.84
CA LEU A 247 -16.37 -30.49 -0.15
C LEU A 247 -17.28 -31.66 -0.52
N LEU A 248 -17.26 -32.09 -1.78
CA LEU A 248 -18.00 -33.29 -2.22
C LEU A 248 -17.42 -34.56 -1.58
N ASP A 249 -16.09 -34.73 -1.61
CA ASP A 249 -15.42 -35.89 -0.99
C ASP A 249 -15.71 -35.97 0.51
N ALA A 250 -15.61 -34.86 1.24
CA ALA A 250 -15.86 -34.78 2.68
C ALA A 250 -17.32 -35.14 3.03
N ARG A 251 -18.28 -34.71 2.20
CA ARG A 251 -19.69 -35.10 2.37
C ARG A 251 -19.88 -36.60 2.19
N ASP A 252 -19.18 -37.22 1.25
CA ASP A 252 -19.26 -38.65 1.03
C ASP A 252 -18.53 -39.46 2.12
N HIS A 253 -17.39 -38.98 2.62
CA HIS A 253 -16.73 -39.55 3.81
C HIS A 253 -17.64 -39.50 5.03
N ALA A 254 -18.29 -38.36 5.30
CA ALA A 254 -19.22 -38.21 6.41
C ALA A 254 -20.41 -39.18 6.31
N ARG A 255 -21.00 -39.35 5.11
CA ARG A 255 -22.10 -40.30 4.85
C ARG A 255 -21.70 -41.76 5.11
N ARG A 256 -20.46 -42.14 4.78
CA ARG A 256 -19.96 -43.51 5.01
C ARG A 256 -19.68 -43.79 6.48
N GLN A 257 -19.33 -42.77 7.26
CA GLN A 257 -19.00 -42.91 8.68
C GLN A 257 -20.22 -42.93 9.61
N THR A 258 -21.41 -42.51 9.16
CA THR A 258 -22.64 -42.58 9.97
C THR A 258 -23.29 -43.98 9.90
N PRO A 259 -23.17 -44.86 10.90
CA PRO A 259 -23.75 -46.20 10.88
C PRO A 259 -24.94 -46.22 11.84
N TYR A 260 -26.07 -45.65 11.45
CA TYR A 260 -27.35 -45.96 12.10
C TYR A 260 -28.42 -46.20 11.02
N PRO A 261 -28.83 -47.46 10.81
CA PRO A 261 -29.88 -47.78 9.87
C PRO A 261 -31.23 -47.36 10.46
N ILE A 262 -32.01 -46.66 9.64
CA ILE A 262 -33.44 -46.43 9.88
C ILE A 262 -34.11 -47.80 9.93
N SER A 263 -34.30 -48.33 11.13
CA SER A 263 -35.17 -49.48 11.39
C SER A 263 -35.93 -49.21 12.67
N SER A 264 -36.80 -48.21 12.61
CA SER A 264 -37.98 -48.16 13.46
C SER A 264 -39.15 -48.87 12.75
N ASN A 265 -38.94 -50.12 12.34
CA ASN A 265 -40.04 -51.09 12.19
C ASN A 265 -40.44 -51.58 13.59
N ASN A 266 -40.78 -50.66 14.49
CA ASN A 266 -41.56 -51.00 15.66
C ASN A 266 -43.01 -50.89 15.23
N ALA A 267 -43.56 -52.05 14.91
CA ALA A 267 -44.98 -52.29 14.73
C ALA A 267 -45.76 -51.46 15.77
N LEU A 268 -46.53 -50.50 15.25
CA LEU A 268 -47.60 -49.85 15.99
C LEU A 268 -48.49 -50.97 16.56
N PRO A 269 -48.63 -51.11 17.89
CA PRO A 269 -49.60 -52.04 18.44
C PRO A 269 -50.99 -51.52 18.13
N ASP A 270 -51.85 -52.39 17.61
CA ASP A 270 -53.25 -52.13 17.32
C ASP A 270 -53.92 -51.36 18.47
N ILE A 271 -54.31 -50.12 18.20
CA ILE A 271 -55.04 -49.26 19.14
C ILE A 271 -56.50 -49.74 19.16
N PRO A 272 -57.00 -50.32 20.26
CA PRO A 272 -58.42 -50.64 20.37
C PRO A 272 -59.19 -49.33 20.58
N SER A 273 -60.07 -49.04 19.62
CA SER A 273 -60.99 -47.91 19.63
C SER A 273 -61.93 -48.00 20.85
N LEU A 274 -61.65 -47.20 21.89
CA LEU A 274 -62.56 -46.99 23.01
C LEU A 274 -62.70 -45.49 23.25
N TYR A 275 -63.79 -44.98 22.67
CA TYR A 275 -64.42 -43.73 23.07
C TYR A 275 -64.63 -43.71 24.58
N HIS A 276 -63.94 -42.82 25.30
CA HIS A 276 -64.54 -42.18 26.47
C HIS A 276 -63.79 -40.89 26.86
N ASP A 277 -64.55 -39.80 26.80
CA ASP A 277 -64.48 -38.59 27.61
C ASP A 277 -63.14 -37.84 27.78
N SER A 278 -62.99 -36.89 26.85
CA SER A 278 -62.54 -35.52 27.03
C SER A 278 -62.53 -35.00 28.47
N ALA A 279 -61.41 -35.19 29.18
CA ALA A 279 -61.07 -34.42 30.37
C ALA A 279 -59.79 -33.63 30.13
N ASN A 280 -59.96 -32.31 30.13
CA ASN A 280 -58.93 -31.25 30.15
C ASN A 280 -57.63 -31.66 30.86
N PHE A 281 -56.52 -31.69 30.11
CA PHE A 281 -55.19 -31.46 30.67
C PHE A 281 -54.49 -30.35 29.88
N GLN A 282 -54.76 -29.11 30.32
CA GLN A 282 -53.89 -27.97 30.02
C GLN A 282 -52.56 -28.15 30.75
N MET A 283 -51.55 -28.68 30.08
CA MET A 283 -50.16 -28.51 30.53
C MET A 283 -49.65 -27.18 29.96
N LYS A 284 -49.71 -26.14 30.80
CA LYS A 284 -49.04 -24.86 30.55
C LYS A 284 -47.52 -25.07 30.52
N PRO A 285 -46.81 -24.63 29.46
CA PRO A 285 -45.37 -24.49 29.52
C PRO A 285 -45.03 -23.35 30.48
N LYS A 286 -44.10 -23.61 31.39
CA LYS A 286 -43.46 -22.58 32.22
C LYS A 286 -42.59 -21.73 31.30
N TYR A 287 -43.14 -20.62 30.81
CA TYR A 287 -42.31 -19.53 30.29
C TYR A 287 -41.74 -18.81 31.50
N ASP A 288 -40.45 -19.00 31.73
CA ASP A 288 -39.69 -18.14 32.63
C ASP A 288 -39.73 -16.71 32.08
N ASP A 289 -40.16 -15.83 32.97
CA ASP A 289 -40.42 -14.42 32.81
C ASP A 289 -39.12 -13.65 32.55
N HIS A 290 -38.66 -13.58 31.30
CA HIS A 290 -37.67 -12.58 30.87
C HIS A 290 -38.38 -11.27 30.48
N SER A 291 -39.17 -10.71 31.41
CA SER A 291 -39.70 -9.36 31.24
C SER A 291 -38.56 -8.32 31.35
N ASN A 292 -38.24 -7.71 30.21
CA ASN A 292 -37.54 -6.42 30.06
C ASN A 292 -36.11 -6.30 30.60
N ARG A 293 -35.26 -7.32 30.50
CA ARG A 293 -33.81 -7.11 30.66
C ARG A 293 -33.16 -6.90 29.29
N THR A 294 -32.57 -5.72 29.10
CA THR A 294 -31.76 -5.40 27.92
C THR A 294 -30.51 -6.28 27.92
N PRO A 295 -30.10 -6.85 26.76
CA PRO A 295 -28.88 -7.64 26.68
C PRO A 295 -27.67 -6.85 27.18
N GLN A 296 -26.88 -7.48 28.05
CA GLN A 296 -25.81 -6.79 28.78
C GLN A 296 -24.70 -7.77 29.16
N CYS A 297 -23.47 -7.24 29.23
CA CYS A 297 -22.34 -7.94 29.81
C CYS A 297 -21.55 -7.01 30.73
N VAL A 298 -20.67 -7.61 31.54
CA VAL A 298 -19.75 -6.91 32.43
C VAL A 298 -18.31 -7.23 32.03
N ALA A 299 -17.47 -6.22 31.94
CA ALA A 299 -16.06 -6.36 31.62
C ALA A 299 -15.30 -7.09 32.73
N LEU A 300 -14.60 -8.18 32.39
CA LEU A 300 -13.74 -8.94 33.31
C LEU A 300 -12.32 -8.35 33.41
N TYR A 301 -11.90 -7.64 32.37
CA TYR A 301 -10.59 -7.03 32.19
C TYR A 301 -10.72 -5.65 31.54
N ASP A 302 -9.65 -4.86 31.60
CA ASP A 302 -9.54 -3.64 30.81
C ASP A 302 -9.27 -3.99 29.34
N PHE A 303 -9.83 -3.23 28.41
CA PHE A 303 -9.61 -3.38 26.98
C PHE A 303 -9.44 -2.00 26.34
N ASN A 304 -8.31 -1.78 25.67
CA ASN A 304 -8.00 -0.54 24.96
C ASN A 304 -8.12 -0.80 23.46
N ALA A 305 -8.99 -0.06 22.78
CA ALA A 305 -9.18 -0.15 21.34
C ALA A 305 -7.91 0.27 20.58
N GLU A 306 -7.51 -0.54 19.61
CA GLU A 306 -6.42 -0.22 18.66
C GLU A 306 -6.97 0.27 17.31
N SER A 307 -8.27 0.07 17.10
CA SER A 307 -9.00 0.45 15.88
C SER A 307 -10.19 1.36 16.20
N PRO A 308 -10.57 2.30 15.32
CA PRO A 308 -11.76 3.12 15.49
C PRO A 308 -13.09 2.34 15.46
N PHE A 309 -13.06 1.05 15.14
CA PHE A 309 -14.23 0.16 15.15
C PHE A 309 -14.34 -0.67 16.45
N GLU A 310 -13.42 -0.50 17.40
CA GLU A 310 -13.38 -1.24 18.67
C GLU A 310 -13.81 -0.37 19.84
N LEU A 311 -14.40 -0.98 20.86
CA LEU A 311 -14.90 -0.29 22.04
C LEU A 311 -13.92 -0.39 23.20
N SER A 312 -13.44 0.74 23.75
CA SER A 312 -12.57 0.73 24.95
C SER A 312 -13.39 0.73 26.24
N PHE A 313 -12.96 -0.06 27.23
CA PHE A 313 -13.62 -0.14 28.54
C PHE A 313 -12.67 -0.60 29.66
N CYS A 314 -13.08 -0.36 30.90
CA CYS A 314 -12.38 -0.79 32.11
C CYS A 314 -13.06 -2.02 32.72
N LYS A 315 -12.31 -2.83 33.46
CA LYS A 315 -12.81 -3.93 34.26
C LYS A 315 -13.93 -3.44 35.19
N GLY A 316 -15.07 -4.14 35.13
CA GLY A 316 -16.27 -3.83 35.91
C GLY A 316 -17.27 -2.92 35.19
N ASP A 317 -16.92 -2.36 34.03
CA ASP A 317 -17.87 -1.61 33.22
C ASP A 317 -19.01 -2.50 32.72
N SER A 318 -20.21 -1.92 32.67
CA SER A 318 -21.43 -2.60 32.21
C SER A 318 -21.75 -2.14 30.79
N ILE A 319 -21.68 -3.06 29.83
CA ILE A 319 -21.75 -2.78 28.40
C ILE A 319 -23.04 -3.36 27.84
N ASN A 320 -23.78 -2.57 27.07
CA ASN A 320 -25.00 -3.05 26.41
C ASN A 320 -24.60 -3.96 25.23
N LEU A 321 -25.11 -5.19 25.20
CA LEU A 321 -24.84 -6.11 24.09
C LEU A 321 -25.80 -5.81 22.95
N ILE A 322 -25.28 -5.63 21.73
CA ILE A 322 -26.08 -5.38 20.53
C ILE A 322 -26.16 -6.65 19.68
N GLU A 323 -25.00 -7.26 19.40
CA GLU A 323 -24.91 -8.41 18.49
C GLU A 323 -23.68 -9.27 18.79
N GLN A 324 -23.74 -10.56 18.46
CA GLN A 324 -22.58 -11.44 18.38
C GLN A 324 -22.17 -11.60 16.92
N ILE A 325 -20.99 -11.09 16.58
CA ILE A 325 -20.49 -11.10 15.19
C ILE A 325 -20.00 -12.49 14.82
N ASP A 326 -19.24 -13.12 15.73
CA ASP A 326 -18.72 -14.47 15.62
C ASP A 326 -18.39 -15.07 17.00
N ASP A 327 -17.69 -16.20 17.06
CA ASP A 327 -17.30 -16.87 18.31
C ASP A 327 -16.36 -16.02 19.20
N ASN A 328 -15.69 -15.03 18.61
CA ASN A 328 -14.64 -14.23 19.25
C ASN A 328 -15.03 -12.77 19.49
N TRP A 329 -16.04 -12.22 18.80
CA TRP A 329 -16.37 -10.78 18.86
C TRP A 329 -17.85 -10.49 19.14
N TYR A 330 -18.09 -9.59 20.09
CA TYR A 330 -19.37 -8.92 20.30
C TYR A 330 -19.32 -7.50 19.76
N LEU A 331 -20.47 -6.98 19.32
CA LEU A 331 -20.76 -5.57 19.17
C LEU A 331 -21.56 -5.11 20.38
N GLY A 332 -21.16 -3.97 20.97
CA GLY A 332 -21.91 -3.37 22.06
C GLY A 332 -21.69 -1.87 22.18
N GLU A 333 -22.38 -1.27 23.15
CA GLU A 333 -22.37 0.17 23.40
C GLU A 333 -22.00 0.47 24.85
N LEU A 334 -21.08 1.43 25.03
CA LEU A 334 -20.72 1.99 26.33
C LEU A 334 -20.58 3.51 26.21
N ASN A 335 -21.27 4.27 27.07
CA ASN A 335 -21.23 5.74 27.10
C ASN A 335 -21.53 6.43 25.74
N GLY A 336 -22.43 5.85 24.94
CA GLY A 336 -22.80 6.37 23.62
C GLY A 336 -21.81 6.06 22.50
N GLN A 337 -20.78 5.23 22.77
CA GLN A 337 -19.88 4.72 21.75
C GLN A 337 -20.16 3.25 21.50
N GLU A 338 -20.30 2.90 20.22
CA GLU A 338 -20.43 1.52 19.76
C GLU A 338 -19.08 1.01 19.24
N GLY A 339 -18.82 -0.28 19.46
CA GLY A 339 -17.65 -0.91 18.88
C GLY A 339 -17.56 -2.39 19.23
N HIS A 340 -16.63 -3.06 18.54
CA HIS A 340 -16.39 -4.48 18.73
C HIS A 340 -15.46 -4.73 19.92
N PHE A 341 -15.67 -5.84 20.62
CA PHE A 341 -14.76 -6.31 21.67
C PHE A 341 -14.76 -7.84 21.81
N PRO A 342 -13.69 -8.42 22.37
CA PRO A 342 -13.55 -9.87 22.47
C PRO A 342 -14.55 -10.53 23.44
N THR A 343 -15.13 -11.65 23.04
CA THR A 343 -16.12 -12.42 23.84
C THR A 343 -15.53 -12.91 25.17
N ASN A 344 -14.24 -13.27 25.19
CA ASN A 344 -13.52 -13.75 26.37
C ASN A 344 -13.15 -12.65 27.38
N PHE A 345 -13.33 -11.36 27.04
CA PHE A 345 -13.05 -10.24 27.95
C PHE A 345 -14.25 -9.85 28.83
N VAL A 346 -15.41 -10.43 28.57
CA VAL A 346 -16.66 -10.05 29.23
C VAL A 346 -17.39 -11.26 29.80
N HIS A 347 -18.27 -11.01 30.77
CA HIS A 347 -19.23 -11.98 31.27
C HIS A 347 -20.64 -11.52 30.93
N VAL A 348 -21.35 -12.29 30.11
CA VAL A 348 -22.73 -12.00 29.70
C VAL A 348 -23.67 -12.17 30.88
N THR A 349 -24.29 -11.09 31.32
CA THR A 349 -25.26 -11.07 32.43
C THR A 349 -26.70 -11.19 31.93
N CYS A 350 -26.98 -10.67 30.74
CA CYS A 350 -28.22 -10.87 30.01
C CYS A 350 -27.87 -11.20 28.55
N PRO A 351 -28.18 -12.42 28.06
CA PRO A 351 -27.84 -12.83 26.71
C PRO A 351 -28.62 -12.04 25.66
N LEU A 352 -28.12 -12.09 24.43
CA LEU A 352 -28.84 -11.61 23.26
C LEU A 352 -30.11 -12.45 23.03
N PRO A 353 -31.18 -11.87 22.46
CA PRO A 353 -32.46 -12.55 22.24
C PRO A 353 -32.39 -13.74 21.29
#